data_AF-A0A2X3DFM1-F1
#
_entry.id   AF-A0A2X3DFM1-F1
#
_cell.length_a   1.000
_cell.length_b   1.000
_cell.length_c   1.000
_cell.angle_alpha   90.00
_cell.angle_beta   90.00
_cell.angle_gamma   90.00
#
_symmetry.space_group_name_H-M   'P 1'
#
loop_
_entity.id
_entity.type
_entity.pdbx_description
1 polymer ?
#
loop_
_entity_poly.entity_id
_entity_poly.type
_entity_poly.pdbx_seq_one_letter_code
_entity_poly.pdbx_strand_id
1 'polypeptide(L)'
;MAGNIAYGSLPFREQLAFFQRKLNTKTDAWTDVYGDEHDNEFMVAGANRDDLLADFRQAIERAIVEGRTLADFRKDFASIVARYGWSYNGGFEWRSRVIYETNLRSSYMAGRYQQLMAMRDSHPYWEYVHSDAVEEPREGAPRMERDGAALG
;
A
#
# COMPACT_ATOMS: atom_id res chain seq x y z
N MET A 1 -18.21 -0.59 -25.80
CA MET A 1 -17.76 -1.85 -25.17
C MET A 1 -16.67 -1.48 -24.17
N ALA A 2 -17.01 -1.42 -22.88
CA ALA A 2 -16.04 -1.09 -21.84
C ALA A 2 -15.06 -2.24 -21.69
N GLY A 3 -13.77 -1.96 -21.92
CA GLY A 3 -12.70 -2.93 -21.77
C GLY A 3 -12.59 -3.36 -20.31
N ASN A 4 -12.78 -4.65 -20.10
CA ASN A 4 -12.56 -5.32 -18.83
C ASN A 4 -11.07 -5.19 -18.48
N ILE A 5 -10.69 -4.29 -17.56
CA ILE A 5 -9.30 -4.18 -17.09
C ILE A 5 -9.03 -5.38 -16.18
N ALA A 6 -8.61 -6.49 -16.79
CA ALA A 6 -8.04 -7.60 -16.08
C ALA A 6 -6.68 -7.15 -15.52
N TYR A 7 -6.62 -6.88 -14.21
CA TYR A 7 -5.36 -6.73 -13.45
C TYR A 7 -4.66 -8.10 -13.29
N GLY A 8 -4.56 -8.86 -14.37
CA GLY A 8 -4.05 -10.22 -14.42
C GLY A 8 -2.84 -10.30 -15.32
N SER A 9 -1.66 -9.94 -14.83
CA SER A 9 -0.41 -10.26 -15.52
C SER A 9 0.72 -10.52 -14.52
N LEU A 10 0.68 -11.71 -13.89
CA LEU A 10 1.76 -12.31 -13.09
C LEU A 10 2.22 -11.47 -11.87
N PRO A 11 2.79 -12.09 -10.82
CA PRO A 11 3.38 -11.31 -9.73
C PRO A 11 4.52 -10.46 -10.30
N PHE A 12 4.37 -9.14 -10.20
CA PHE A 12 5.43 -8.18 -10.47
C PHE A 12 6.59 -8.51 -9.51
N ARG A 13 7.68 -9.06 -10.06
CA ARG A 13 8.74 -9.71 -9.27
C ARG A 13 9.33 -8.78 -8.23
N GLU A 14 9.47 -7.51 -8.57
CA GLU A 14 9.99 -6.44 -7.72
C GLU A 14 9.03 -6.12 -6.56
N GLN A 15 7.71 -6.13 -6.79
CA GLN A 15 6.71 -6.01 -5.72
C GLN A 15 6.75 -7.20 -4.77
N LEU A 16 6.85 -8.43 -5.29
CA LEU A 16 6.95 -9.63 -4.43
C LEU A 16 8.24 -9.61 -3.61
N ALA A 17 9.38 -9.34 -4.25
CA ALA A 17 10.67 -9.25 -3.58
C ALA A 17 10.68 -8.14 -2.51
N PHE A 18 10.00 -7.02 -2.77
CA PHE A 18 9.84 -5.97 -1.78
C PHE A 18 8.95 -6.40 -0.61
N PHE A 19 7.77 -6.98 -0.90
CA PHE A 19 6.86 -7.46 0.13
C PHE A 19 7.51 -8.51 1.05
N GLN A 20 8.29 -9.44 0.48
CA GLN A 20 9.00 -10.46 1.25
C GLN A 20 10.08 -9.89 2.17
N ARG A 21 10.69 -8.75 1.83
CA ARG A 21 11.69 -8.07 2.66
C ARG A 21 11.07 -7.32 3.84
N LYS A 22 9.76 -7.04 3.82
CA LYS A 22 9.11 -6.33 4.91
C LYS A 22 9.32 -7.07 6.24
N LEU A 23 9.58 -6.38 7.33
CA LEU A 23 9.57 -6.95 8.68
C LEU A 23 8.16 -6.84 9.27
N ASN A 24 7.75 -7.80 10.11
CA ASN A 24 6.48 -7.66 10.82
C ASN A 24 6.69 -6.71 12.00
N THR A 25 6.03 -5.56 11.98
CA THR A 25 6.14 -4.57 13.06
C THR A 25 4.79 -4.43 13.76
N LYS A 26 4.80 -4.48 15.09
CA LYS A 26 3.61 -4.27 15.92
C LYS A 26 3.39 -2.77 16.08
N THR A 27 2.20 -2.30 15.75
CA THR A 27 1.80 -0.90 15.91
C THR A 27 0.40 -0.82 16.49
N ASP A 28 0.18 0.13 17.40
CA ASP A 28 -1.14 0.41 17.97
C ASP A 28 -1.96 1.26 16.99
N ALA A 29 -1.30 2.23 16.34
CA ALA A 29 -1.83 3.08 15.30
C ALA A 29 -0.94 3.09 14.06
N TRP A 30 -1.55 3.36 12.90
CA TRP A 30 -0.83 3.53 11.63
C TRP A 30 0.16 4.71 11.64
N THR A 31 0.00 5.65 12.58
CA THR A 31 0.89 6.80 12.76
C THR A 31 2.12 6.50 13.63
N ASP A 32 2.18 5.34 14.28
CA ASP A 32 3.27 5.00 15.20
C ASP A 32 4.60 4.78 14.48
N VAL A 33 4.53 4.50 13.19
CA VAL A 33 5.66 4.52 12.27
C VAL A 33 5.32 5.58 11.22
N TYR A 34 6.25 6.47 10.89
CA TYR A 34 6.03 7.52 9.90
C TYR A 34 7.36 7.85 9.23
N GLY A 35 7.50 7.55 7.94
CA GLY A 35 8.76 7.74 7.20
C GLY A 35 9.11 6.56 6.28
N ASP A 36 10.36 6.52 5.84
CA ASP A 36 10.95 5.43 5.02
C ASP A 36 10.86 4.06 5.72
N GLU A 37 10.60 4.01 7.03
CA GLU A 37 10.33 2.76 7.76
C GLU A 37 9.05 2.04 7.28
N HIS A 38 8.02 2.74 6.78
CA HIS A 38 6.82 2.11 6.19
C HIS A 38 7.11 1.24 4.97
N ASP A 39 8.18 1.59 4.25
CA ASP A 39 8.60 0.84 3.08
C ASP A 39 9.07 -0.56 3.52
N ASN A 40 9.79 -0.66 4.63
CA ASN A 40 10.37 -1.90 5.09
C ASN A 40 9.52 -2.70 6.09
N GLU A 41 8.29 -2.29 6.39
CA GLU A 41 7.47 -2.93 7.42
C GLU A 41 6.09 -3.37 6.91
N PHE A 42 5.64 -4.54 7.37
CA PHE A 42 4.27 -5.03 7.25
C PHE A 42 3.57 -4.77 8.58
N MET A 43 2.49 -4.00 8.53
CA MET A 43 1.78 -3.55 9.72
C MET A 43 0.28 -3.64 9.51
N VAL A 44 -0.41 -4.03 10.59
CA VAL A 44 -1.86 -3.94 10.71
C VAL A 44 -2.14 -3.27 12.05
N ALA A 45 -2.57 -2.01 12.03
CA ALA A 45 -2.75 -1.21 13.24
C ALA A 45 -3.63 -1.94 14.29
N GLY A 46 -3.16 -2.07 15.53
CA GLY A 46 -3.86 -2.76 16.61
C GLY A 46 -3.79 -4.30 16.55
N ALA A 47 -3.09 -4.89 15.58
CA ALA A 47 -2.79 -6.33 15.55
C ALA A 47 -1.47 -6.61 16.31
N ASN A 48 -1.50 -6.52 17.64
CA ASN A 48 -0.28 -6.61 18.47
C ASN A 48 0.17 -8.05 18.82
N ARG A 49 -0.18 -9.03 17.99
CA ARG A 49 0.21 -10.44 18.16
C ARG A 49 1.04 -10.88 16.95
N ASP A 50 2.19 -11.49 17.19
CA ASP A 50 3.11 -11.92 16.12
C ASP A 50 2.43 -12.88 15.15
N ASP A 51 1.76 -13.91 15.68
CA ASP A 51 1.08 -14.93 14.86
C ASP A 51 -0.10 -14.35 14.06
N LEU A 52 -0.83 -13.38 14.65
CA LEU A 52 -1.90 -12.65 13.97
C LEU A 52 -1.36 -11.83 12.80
N LEU A 53 -0.28 -11.09 13.01
CA LEU A 53 0.40 -10.33 11.95
C LEU A 53 0.97 -11.26 10.87
N ALA A 54 1.57 -12.39 11.26
CA ALA A 54 2.11 -13.37 10.34
C ALA A 54 1.04 -13.96 9.43
N ASP A 55 -0.13 -14.32 9.97
CA ASP A 55 -1.25 -14.84 9.17
C ASP A 55 -1.82 -13.77 8.22
N PHE A 56 -1.93 -12.51 8.65
CA PHE A 56 -2.33 -11.43 7.76
C PHE A 56 -1.31 -11.17 6.66
N ARG A 57 -0.02 -11.19 6.99
CA ARG A 57 1.06 -11.06 6.03
C ARG A 57 0.97 -12.16 4.98
N GLN A 58 0.77 -13.41 5.39
CA GLN A 58 0.64 -14.55 4.50
C GLN A 58 -0.60 -14.43 3.60
N ALA A 59 -1.72 -13.94 4.13
CA ALA A 59 -2.93 -13.72 3.34
C ALA A 59 -2.71 -12.66 2.23
N ILE A 60 -1.99 -11.58 2.54
CA ILE A 60 -1.61 -10.56 1.54
C ILE A 60 -0.56 -11.10 0.57
N GLU A 61 0.41 -11.89 1.02
CA GLU A 61 1.39 -12.54 0.14
C GLU A 61 0.69 -13.40 -0.91
N ARG A 62 -0.28 -14.23 -0.49
CA ARG A 62 -1.10 -15.02 -1.42
C ARG A 62 -1.89 -14.14 -2.37
N ALA A 63 -2.39 -12.99 -1.93
CA ALA A 63 -3.07 -12.05 -2.83
C ALA A 63 -2.13 -11.51 -3.92
N ILE A 64 -0.87 -11.22 -3.58
CA ILE A 64 0.14 -10.76 -4.54
C ILE A 64 0.59 -11.88 -5.48
N VAL A 65 0.86 -13.07 -4.94
CA VAL A 65 1.42 -14.21 -5.69
C VAL A 65 0.38 -14.88 -6.59
N GLU A 66 -0.82 -15.11 -6.05
CA GLU A 66 -1.88 -15.89 -6.72
C GLU A 66 -2.92 -15.00 -7.40
N GLY A 67 -2.85 -13.66 -7.23
CA GLY A 67 -3.84 -12.73 -7.77
C GLY A 67 -5.21 -12.83 -7.09
N ARG A 68 -5.25 -13.14 -5.79
CA ARG A 68 -6.52 -13.27 -5.05
C ARG A 68 -7.26 -11.95 -4.95
N THR A 69 -8.58 -12.02 -4.87
CA THR A 69 -9.45 -10.85 -4.78
C THR A 69 -9.65 -10.37 -3.33
N LEU A 70 -10.21 -9.17 -3.16
CA LEU A 70 -10.67 -8.69 -1.84
C LEU A 70 -11.69 -9.65 -1.20
N ALA A 71 -12.54 -10.29 -2.00
CA ALA A 71 -13.51 -11.25 -1.50
C ALA A 71 -12.84 -12.50 -0.91
N ASP A 72 -11.75 -12.96 -1.50
CA ASP A 72 -10.95 -14.08 -0.97
C ASP A 72 -10.20 -13.66 0.29
N PHE A 73 -9.60 -12.47 0.28
CA PHE A 73 -8.96 -11.92 1.47
C PHE A 73 -9.95 -11.77 2.64
N ARG A 74 -11.22 -11.43 2.38
CA ARG A 74 -12.24 -11.34 3.43
C ARG A 74 -12.53 -12.68 4.11
N LYS A 75 -12.45 -13.79 3.37
CA LYS A 75 -12.59 -15.14 3.95
C LYS A 75 -11.41 -15.44 4.87
N ASP A 76 -10.20 -15.14 4.42
CA ASP A 76 -8.98 -15.27 5.22
C ASP A 76 -9.05 -14.37 6.47
N PHE A 77 -9.44 -13.11 6.30
CA PHE A 77 -9.59 -12.13 7.37
C PHE A 77 -10.59 -12.61 8.45
N ALA A 78 -11.76 -13.10 8.05
CA ALA A 78 -12.74 -13.63 8.98
C ALA A 78 -12.20 -14.83 9.78
N SER A 79 -11.50 -15.74 9.11
CA SER A 79 -10.88 -16.92 9.72
C SER A 79 -9.79 -16.52 10.73
N ILE A 80 -8.93 -15.58 10.36
CA ILE A 80 -7.84 -15.06 11.20
C ILE A 80 -8.41 -14.35 12.44
N VAL A 81 -9.37 -13.45 12.26
CA VAL A 81 -10.05 -12.75 13.36
C VAL A 81 -10.65 -13.74 14.36
N ALA A 82 -11.38 -14.74 13.87
CA ALA A 82 -12.01 -15.76 14.71
C ALA A 82 -10.99 -16.61 15.45
N ARG A 83 -9.90 -17.02 14.78
CA ARG A 83 -8.82 -17.83 15.35
C ARG A 83 -8.15 -17.13 16.54
N TYR A 84 -7.85 -15.84 16.41
CA TYR A 84 -7.10 -15.10 17.43
C TYR A 84 -8.00 -14.34 18.41
N GLY A 85 -9.31 -14.33 18.21
CA GLY A 85 -10.25 -13.51 18.99
C GLY A 85 -9.92 -12.02 18.92
N TRP A 86 -9.42 -11.55 17.78
CA TRP A 86 -8.93 -10.18 17.64
C TRP A 86 -10.08 -9.19 17.48
N SER A 87 -10.16 -8.23 18.39
CA SER A 87 -11.07 -7.09 18.28
C SER A 87 -10.39 -5.95 17.51
N TYR A 88 -11.12 -5.34 16.57
CA TYR A 88 -10.62 -4.25 15.75
C TYR A 88 -11.66 -3.12 15.66
N ASN A 89 -11.18 -1.93 15.35
CA ASN A 89 -12.05 -0.76 15.18
C ASN A 89 -12.62 -0.70 13.76
N GLY A 90 -13.87 -0.23 13.66
CA GLY A 90 -14.60 -0.09 12.40
C GLY A 90 -15.34 -1.37 11.96
N GLY A 91 -16.14 -1.25 10.90
CA GLY A 91 -16.89 -2.39 10.34
C GLY A 91 -16.00 -3.36 9.57
N PHE A 92 -16.38 -4.64 9.54
CA PHE A 92 -15.68 -5.71 8.80
C PHE A 92 -15.34 -5.32 7.35
N GLU A 93 -16.33 -4.79 6.63
CA GLU A 93 -16.21 -4.42 5.22
C GLU A 93 -15.14 -3.34 4.98
N TRP A 94 -15.13 -2.32 5.82
CA TRP A 94 -14.16 -1.22 5.76
C TRP A 94 -12.78 -1.68 6.21
N ARG A 95 -12.69 -2.40 7.33
CA ARG A 95 -11.41 -2.80 7.92
C ARG A 95 -10.64 -3.75 7.03
N SER A 96 -11.31 -4.79 6.53
CA SER A 96 -10.71 -5.76 5.60
C SER A 96 -10.22 -5.07 4.32
N ARG A 97 -11.01 -4.14 3.77
CA ARG A 97 -10.65 -3.36 2.58
C ARG A 97 -9.42 -2.49 2.82
N VAL A 98 -9.38 -1.74 3.92
CA VAL A 98 -8.26 -0.85 4.23
C VAL A 98 -6.95 -1.63 4.35
N ILE A 99 -6.95 -2.75 5.09
CA ILE A 99 -5.75 -3.59 5.25
C ILE A 99 -5.29 -4.13 3.89
N TYR A 100 -6.22 -4.66 3.10
CA TYR A 100 -5.94 -5.20 1.78
C TYR A 100 -5.36 -4.14 0.83
N GLU A 101 -6.11 -3.06 0.58
CA GLU A 101 -5.74 -2.02 -0.39
C GLU A 101 -4.44 -1.30 0.00
N THR A 102 -4.27 -1.00 1.29
CA THR A 102 -3.07 -0.29 1.78
C THR A 102 -1.83 -1.13 1.55
N ASN A 103 -1.84 -2.40 1.96
CA ASN A 103 -0.67 -3.26 1.82
C ASN A 103 -0.34 -3.57 0.35
N LEU A 104 -1.36 -3.83 -0.49
CA LEU A 104 -1.16 -4.05 -1.93
C LEU A 104 -0.60 -2.81 -2.61
N ARG A 105 -1.18 -1.63 -2.36
CA ARG A 105 -0.75 -0.38 -2.98
C ARG A 105 0.67 -0.02 -2.58
N SER A 106 0.99 -0.05 -1.29
CA SER A 106 2.35 0.28 -0.81
C SER A 106 3.40 -0.66 -1.39
N SER A 107 3.10 -1.96 -1.46
CA SER A 107 4.03 -2.95 -2.02
C SER A 107 4.25 -2.75 -3.53
N TYR A 108 3.20 -2.41 -4.27
CA TYR A 108 3.30 -2.10 -5.70
C TYR A 108 4.14 -0.84 -5.95
N MET A 109 3.86 0.25 -5.22
CA MET A 109 4.57 1.52 -5.35
C MET A 109 6.05 1.36 -5.06
N ALA A 110 6.41 0.61 -4.02
CA ALA A 110 7.79 0.37 -3.68
C ALA A 110 8.52 -0.54 -4.69
N GLY A 111 7.85 -1.55 -5.26
CA GLY A 111 8.41 -2.32 -6.37
C GLY A 111 8.71 -1.43 -7.58
N ARG A 112 7.81 -0.49 -7.90
CA ARG A 112 8.02 0.49 -8.99
C ARG A 112 9.17 1.45 -8.69
N TYR A 113 9.27 1.93 -7.45
CA TYR A 113 10.39 2.76 -7.01
C TYR A 113 11.73 2.04 -7.18
N GLN A 114 11.82 0.76 -6.81
CA GLN A 114 13.04 -0.03 -7.00
C GLN A 114 13.45 -0.18 -8.47
N GLN A 115 12.50 -0.38 -9.38
CA GLN A 115 12.80 -0.39 -10.81
C GLN A 115 13.37 0.95 -11.29
N LEU A 116 12.76 2.06 -10.85
CA LEU A 116 13.24 3.40 -11.19
C LEU A 116 14.66 3.64 -10.65
N MET A 117 14.93 3.23 -9.40
CA MET A 117 16.27 3.34 -8.81
C MET A 117 17.31 2.53 -9.60
N ALA A 118 16.97 1.31 -10.03
CA ALA A 118 17.86 0.47 -10.83
C ALA A 118 18.18 1.07 -12.21
N MET A 119 17.28 1.92 -12.74
CA MET A 119 17.47 2.59 -14.03
C MET A 119 18.19 3.94 -13.92
N ARG A 120 18.37 4.49 -12.71
CA ARG A 120 18.90 5.84 -12.46
C ARG A 120 20.19 6.16 -13.22
N ASP A 121 21.11 5.20 -13.31
CA ASP A 121 22.41 5.42 -13.97
C ASP A 121 22.29 5.47 -15.51
N SER A 122 21.23 4.86 -16.08
CA SER A 122 20.95 4.84 -17.52
C SER A 122 19.91 5.89 -17.95
N HIS A 123 19.00 6.27 -17.06
CA HIS A 123 17.91 7.21 -17.28
C HIS A 123 17.89 8.20 -16.09
N PRO A 124 18.79 9.19 -16.09
CA PRO A 124 19.05 10.05 -14.92
C PRO A 124 17.96 11.09 -14.63
N TYR A 125 17.00 11.26 -15.53
CA TYR A 125 15.90 12.21 -15.38
C TYR A 125 14.59 11.47 -15.08
N TRP A 126 13.82 11.97 -14.12
CA TRP A 126 12.50 11.42 -13.80
C TRP A 126 11.43 12.27 -14.46
N GLU A 127 10.54 11.63 -15.21
CA GLU A 127 9.37 12.29 -15.77
C GLU A 127 8.16 11.97 -14.89
N TYR A 128 7.54 13.01 -14.33
CA TYR A 128 6.28 12.86 -13.62
C TYR A 128 5.14 12.79 -14.63
N VAL A 129 4.68 11.57 -14.91
CA VAL A 129 3.47 11.35 -15.72
C VAL A 129 2.29 11.16 -14.78
N HIS A 130 1.42 12.16 -14.69
CA HIS A 130 0.12 11.96 -14.07
C HIS A 130 -0.82 11.27 -15.06
N SER A 131 -1.70 10.40 -14.59
CA SER A 131 -2.73 9.80 -15.44
C SER A 131 -3.73 10.89 -15.86
N ASP A 132 -3.91 11.11 -17.16
CA ASP A 132 -4.87 12.06 -17.75
C ASP A 132 -6.32 11.84 -17.30
N ALA A 133 -6.64 10.69 -16.68
CA ALA A 133 -7.93 10.40 -16.04
C ALA A 133 -8.31 11.34 -14.86
N VAL A 134 -7.49 12.35 -14.56
CA VAL A 134 -7.83 13.48 -13.68
C VAL A 134 -7.90 14.74 -14.56
N GLU A 135 -8.94 14.87 -15.37
CA GLU A 135 -9.14 16.08 -16.19
C GLU A 135 -9.67 17.28 -15.39
N GLU A 136 -10.12 17.09 -14.14
CA GLU A 136 -10.54 18.18 -13.26
C GLU A 136 -9.69 18.24 -11.97
N PRO A 137 -8.68 19.13 -11.94
CA PRO A 137 -8.15 19.64 -10.67
C PRO A 137 -9.31 20.24 -9.87
N ARG A 138 -9.45 19.84 -8.61
CA ARG A 138 -10.47 20.38 -7.69
C ARG A 138 -10.33 21.90 -7.64
N GLU A 139 -11.35 22.64 -8.08
CA GLU A 139 -11.41 24.09 -7.87
C GLU A 139 -11.39 24.37 -6.37
N GLY A 140 -10.39 25.12 -5.89
CA GLY A 140 -10.39 25.59 -4.51
C GLY A 140 -9.05 25.73 -3.78
N ALA A 141 -7.89 25.59 -4.43
CA ALA A 141 -6.63 25.97 -3.80
C ALA A 141 -6.32 27.45 -4.11
N PRO A 142 -6.44 28.39 -3.16
CA PRO A 142 -6.05 29.78 -3.40
C PRO A 142 -4.55 29.85 -3.68
N ARG A 143 -4.23 30.56 -4.76
CA ARG A 143 -2.87 30.94 -5.18
C ARG A 143 -2.22 31.74 -4.05
N MET A 144 -1.28 31.14 -3.32
CA MET A 144 -0.36 31.85 -2.44
C MET A 144 0.62 32.64 -3.32
N GLU A 145 0.31 33.91 -3.50
CA GLU A 145 1.19 34.92 -4.07
C GLU A 145 2.43 35.05 -3.19
N ARG A 146 3.61 34.79 -3.78
CA ARG A 146 4.90 34.96 -3.11
C ARG A 146 5.29 36.43 -3.23
N ASP A 147 4.92 37.23 -2.24
CA ASP A 147 5.50 38.57 -2.09
C ASP A 147 6.92 38.45 -1.54
N GLY A 148 7.89 38.65 -2.42
CA GLY A 148 9.27 38.89 -2.06
C GLY A 148 9.42 40.33 -1.57
N ALA A 149 9.71 40.49 -0.28
CA ALA A 149 10.26 41.73 0.26
C ALA A 149 11.72 41.47 0.68
N ALA A 150 12.65 41.84 -0.19
CA ALA A 150 14.05 42.02 0.15
C ALA A 150 14.27 43.50 0.52
N LEU A 151 14.84 43.68 1.71
CA LEU A 151 15.71 44.75 2.21
C LEU A 151 16.11 45.85 1.19
N GLY A 152 15.98 47.11 1.62
CA GLY A 152 16.60 48.28 1.00
C GLY A 152 15.84 49.56 1.26
#